data_AF-A0A959KIP1-F1
#
_entry.id   AF-A0A959KIP1-F1
#
_cell.length_a   1.000
_cell.length_b   1.000
_cell.length_c   1.000
_cell.angle_alpha   90.00
_cell.angle_beta   90.00
_cell.angle_gamma   90.00
#
_symmetry.space_group_name_H-M   'P 1'
#
loop_
_entity.id
_entity.type
_entity.pdbx_description
1 polymer ?
#
loop_
_entity_poly.entity_id
_entity_poly.type
_entity_poly.pdbx_seq_one_letter_code
_entity_poly.pdbx_strand_id
1 'polypeptide(L)'
;RFLDRLLIASVLETRGAERFRLIAESLEDAGLQRFYKMLWTSEAKHGHIFVKMALQYFPEELVYRRLTWWVEQEAEVILGLPIRPALH
;
A
#
# COMPACT_ATOMS: atom_id res chain seq x y z
N ARG A 1 9.61 -9.63 13.77
CA ARG A 1 10.50 -8.55 13.28
C ARG A 1 10.72 -8.58 11.77
N PHE A 2 11.27 -9.65 11.16
CA PHE A 2 11.49 -9.65 9.70
C PHE A 2 10.17 -9.70 8.92
N LEU A 3 9.27 -10.63 9.25
CA LEU A 3 7.92 -10.71 8.69
C LEU A 3 7.21 -9.34 8.75
N ASP A 4 7.18 -8.70 9.93
CA ASP A 4 6.54 -7.40 10.11
C ASP A 4 7.09 -6.30 9.19
N ARG A 5 8.40 -6.30 8.92
CA ARG A 5 9.02 -5.32 8.02
C ARG A 5 8.60 -5.50 6.57
N LEU A 6 8.42 -6.74 6.13
CA LEU A 6 7.89 -7.03 4.79
C LEU A 6 6.43 -6.60 4.71
N LEU A 7 5.62 -6.97 5.70
CA LEU A 7 4.19 -6.69 5.68
C LEU A 7 3.87 -5.19 5.82
N ILE A 8 4.57 -4.46 6.69
CA ILE A 8 4.36 -3.01 6.81
C ILE A 8 4.75 -2.28 5.52
N ALA A 9 5.82 -2.73 4.82
CA ALA A 9 6.19 -2.18 3.52
C ALA A 9 5.10 -2.47 2.47
N SER A 10 4.52 -3.68 2.48
CA SER A 10 3.39 -4.00 1.60
C SER A 10 2.19 -3.07 1.83
N VAL A 11 1.83 -2.83 3.10
CA VAL A 11 0.69 -1.98 3.46
C VAL A 11 0.94 -0.52 3.06
N LEU A 12 2.14 0.01 3.30
CA LEU A 12 2.51 1.37 2.89
C LEU A 12 2.40 1.57 1.37
N GLU A 13 3.00 0.67 0.57
CA GLU A 13 2.94 0.78 -0.90
C GLU A 13 1.51 0.65 -1.42
N THR A 14 0.68 -0.22 -0.81
CA THR A 14 -0.72 -0.38 -1.23
C THR A 14 -1.60 0.83 -0.87
N ARG A 15 -1.35 1.51 0.25
CA ARG A 15 -2.00 2.80 0.56
C ARG A 15 -1.55 3.90 -0.38
N GLY A 16 -0.25 3.97 -0.69
CA GLY A 16 0.29 4.88 -1.70
C GLY A 16 -0.36 4.67 -3.06
N ALA A 17 -0.48 3.41 -3.51
CA ALA A 17 -1.16 3.05 -4.75
C ALA A 17 -2.63 3.52 -4.78
N GLU A 18 -3.38 3.29 -3.71
CA GLU A 18 -4.77 3.74 -3.62
C GLU A 18 -4.89 5.26 -3.75
N ARG A 19 -4.11 6.03 -2.97
CA ARG A 19 -4.17 7.50 -3.00
C ARG A 19 -3.73 8.06 -4.36
N PHE A 20 -2.66 7.53 -4.95
CA PHE A 20 -2.25 7.93 -6.30
C PHE A 20 -3.28 7.58 -7.36
N ARG A 21 -4.00 6.46 -7.22
CA ARG A 21 -5.11 6.12 -8.11
C ARG A 21 -6.24 7.13 -8.01
N LEU A 22 -6.66 7.50 -6.80
CA LEU A 22 -7.69 8.53 -6.60
C LEU A 22 -7.29 9.87 -7.22
N ILE A 23 -6.02 10.27 -7.07
CA ILE A 23 -5.48 11.47 -7.72
C ILE A 23 -5.55 11.34 -9.24
N ALA A 24 -5.06 10.22 -9.81
CA ALA A 24 -5.07 9.99 -11.25
C ALA A 24 -6.50 10.03 -11.83
N GLU A 25 -7.50 9.51 -11.11
CA GLU A 25 -8.90 9.49 -11.53
C GLU A 25 -9.59 10.88 -11.39
N SER A 26 -9.06 11.77 -10.55
CA SER A 26 -9.66 13.08 -10.26
C SER A 26 -9.05 14.25 -11.05
N LEU A 27 -7.91 14.05 -11.72
CA LEU A 27 -7.23 15.09 -12.49
C LEU A 27 -7.86 15.25 -13.87
N GLU A 28 -7.85 16.45 -14.43
CA GLU A 28 -8.26 16.71 -15.83
C GLU A 28 -7.07 16.70 -16.80
N ASP A 29 -5.88 17.08 -16.31
CA ASP A 29 -4.67 17.11 -17.11
C ASP A 29 -4.20 15.70 -17.48
N ALA A 30 -4.27 15.37 -18.77
CA ALA A 30 -3.94 14.03 -19.28
C ALA A 30 -2.48 13.62 -19.02
N GLY A 31 -1.56 14.58 -18.96
CA GLY A 31 -0.15 14.34 -18.64
C GLY A 31 0.02 13.88 -17.20
N LEU A 32 -0.61 14.59 -16.26
CA LEU A 32 -0.59 14.26 -14.84
C LEU A 32 -1.38 12.98 -14.54
N GLN A 33 -2.54 12.76 -15.18
CA GLN A 33 -3.26 11.48 -15.07
C GLN A 33 -2.35 10.31 -15.44
N ARG A 34 -1.63 10.40 -16.57
CA ARG A 34 -0.70 9.36 -17.02
C ARG A 34 0.46 9.18 -16.05
N PHE A 35 1.01 10.26 -15.53
CA PHE A 35 2.09 10.23 -14.54
C PHE A 35 1.65 9.49 -13.26
N TYR A 36 0.55 9.91 -12.63
CA TYR A 36 0.02 9.25 -11.43
C TYR A 36 -0.46 7.82 -11.70
N LYS A 37 -0.92 7.52 -12.92
CA LYS A 37 -1.23 6.15 -13.33
C LYS A 37 0.00 5.25 -13.30
N MET A 38 1.14 5.73 -13.79
CA MET A 38 2.39 4.98 -13.73
C MET A 38 2.83 4.76 -12.28
N LEU A 39 2.70 5.78 -11.42
CA LEU A 39 3.06 5.68 -10.00
C LEU A 39 2.23 4.61 -9.28
N TRP A 40 0.90 4.70 -9.30
CA TRP A 40 0.08 3.72 -8.57
C TRP A 40 0.26 2.30 -9.09
N THR A 41 0.51 2.13 -10.39
CA THR A 41 0.80 0.81 -10.97
C THR A 41 2.12 0.24 -10.44
N SER A 42 3.13 1.08 -10.20
CA SER A 42 4.42 0.66 -9.63
C SER A 42 4.27 0.27 -8.17
N GLU A 43 3.63 1.12 -7.37
CA GLU A 43 3.34 0.89 -5.95
C GLU A 43 2.54 -0.40 -5.73
N ALA A 44 1.50 -0.62 -6.55
CA ALA A 44 0.74 -1.87 -6.52
C ALA A 44 1.64 -3.09 -6.73
N LYS A 45 2.58 -3.04 -7.68
CA LYS A 45 3.54 -4.14 -7.90
C LYS A 45 4.45 -4.34 -6.69
N HIS A 46 4.99 -3.27 -6.11
CA HIS A 46 5.85 -3.35 -4.93
C HIS A 46 5.11 -3.96 -3.73
N GLY A 47 3.87 -3.53 -3.48
CA GLY A 47 3.02 -4.08 -2.43
C GLY A 47 2.88 -5.60 -2.52
N HIS A 48 2.68 -6.13 -3.74
CA HIS A 48 2.62 -7.57 -3.99
C HIS A 48 3.97 -8.28 -3.82
N ILE A 49 5.09 -7.63 -4.18
CA ILE A 49 6.43 -8.20 -4.05
C ILE A 49 6.75 -8.50 -2.59
N PHE A 50 6.43 -7.59 -1.67
CA PHE A 50 6.73 -7.80 -0.25
C PHE A 50 5.96 -8.97 0.38
N VAL A 51 4.69 -9.17 0.01
CA VAL A 51 3.92 -10.34 0.46
C VAL A 51 4.49 -11.62 -0.16
N LYS A 52 4.83 -11.60 -1.45
CA LYS A 52 5.48 -12.74 -2.12
C LYS A 52 6.79 -13.12 -1.45
N MET A 53 7.62 -12.13 -1.09
CA MET A 53 8.84 -12.38 -0.32
C MET A 53 8.52 -13.00 1.04
N ALA A 54 7.52 -12.49 1.77
CA ALA A 54 7.13 -13.08 3.05
C ALA A 54 6.71 -14.56 2.91
N LEU A 55 5.97 -14.90 1.86
CA LEU A 55 5.55 -16.28 1.57
C LEU A 55 6.72 -17.22 1.21
N GLN A 56 7.89 -16.70 0.83
CA GLN A 56 9.09 -17.52 0.63
C GLN A 56 9.76 -17.94 1.94
N TYR A 57 9.57 -17.16 3.01
CA TYR A 57 10.28 -17.37 4.28
C TYR A 57 9.39 -17.87 5.42
N PHE A 58 8.07 -17.73 5.30
CA PHE A 58 7.11 -18.02 6.38
C PHE A 58 5.90 -18.80 5.86
N PRO A 59 5.23 -19.60 6.71
CA PRO A 59 4.00 -20.29 6.35
C PRO A 59 2.90 -19.33 5.90
N GLU A 60 2.16 -19.71 4.87
CA GLU A 60 1.11 -18.90 4.26
C GLU A 60 0.07 -18.38 5.28
N GLU A 61 -0.45 -19.28 6.13
CA GLU A 61 -1.43 -18.92 7.15
C GLU A 61 -0.90 -17.85 8.11
N LEU A 62 0.38 -17.95 8.51
CA LEU A 62 1.02 -16.97 9.38
C LEU A 62 1.14 -15.61 8.68
N VAL A 63 1.53 -15.61 7.40
CA VAL A 63 1.69 -14.39 6.59
C VAL A 63 0.36 -13.67 6.46
N TYR A 64 -0.69 -14.36 6.02
CA TYR A 64 -1.99 -13.73 5.80
C TYR A 64 -2.65 -13.30 7.11
N ARG A 65 -2.60 -14.11 8.17
CA ARG A 65 -3.10 -13.70 9.49
C ARG A 65 -2.42 -12.43 9.98
N ARG A 66 -1.10 -12.33 9.81
CA ARG A 66 -0.34 -11.15 10.24
C ARG A 66 -0.57 -9.94 9.33
N LEU A 67 -0.77 -10.16 8.03
CA LEU A 67 -1.10 -9.11 7.07
C LEU A 67 -2.47 -8.50 7.37
N THR A 68 -3.49 -9.33 7.64
CA THR A 68 -4.82 -8.86 8.07
C THR A 68 -4.72 -7.95 9.29
N TRP A 69 -3.97 -8.38 10.30
CA TRP A 69 -3.73 -7.54 11.49
C TRP A 69 -3.09 -6.19 11.11
N TRP A 70 -2.06 -6.17 10.25
CA TRP A 70 -1.43 -4.93 9.81
C TRP A 70 -2.39 -3.99 9.04
N VAL A 71 -3.27 -4.55 8.21
CA VAL A 71 -4.29 -3.79 7.47
C VAL A 71 -5.31 -3.18 8.44
N GLU A 72 -5.75 -3.93 9.46
CA GLU A 72 -6.65 -3.40 10.50
C GLU A 72 -6.00 -2.25 11.28
N GLN A 73 -4.74 -2.41 11.70
CA GLN A 73 -4.03 -1.34 12.42
C GLN A 73 -3.80 -0.11 11.55
N GLU A 74 -3.49 -0.29 10.26
CA GLU A 74 -3.33 0.84 9.35
C GLU A 74 -4.65 1.58 9.13
N ALA A 75 -5.78 0.86 9.02
CA ALA A 75 -7.09 1.48 8.90
C ALA A 75 -7.42 2.36 10.13
N GLU A 76 -7.13 1.89 11.34
CA GLU A 76 -7.27 2.68 12.57
C GLU A 76 -6.43 3.96 12.53
N VAL A 77 -5.17 3.87 12.10
CA VAL A 77 -4.28 5.03 11.96
C VAL A 77 -4.84 6.02 10.94
N ILE A 78 -5.24 5.57 9.75
CA ILE A 78 -5.77 6.43 8.68
C ILE A 78 -7.03 7.16 9.13
N LEU A 79 -7.92 6.48 9.85
CA LEU A 79 -9.14 7.09 10.41
C LEU A 79 -8.83 8.15 11.49
N GLY A 80 -7.71 8.02 12.19
CA GLY A 80 -7.26 8.98 13.21
C GLY A 80 -6.45 10.16 12.67
N LEU A 81 -6.06 10.16 11.39
CA LEU A 81 -5.23 11.23 10.82
C LEU A 81 -6.07 12.43 10.37
N PRO A 82 -5.57 13.66 10.55
CA PRO A 82 -6.22 14.85 10.01
C PRO A 82 -6.16 14.86 8.48
N ILE A 83 -7.21 15.38 7.84
CA ILE A 83 -7.21 15.59 6.39
C ILE A 83 -6.21 16.70 6.06
N ARG A 84 -5.15 16.36 5.32
CA ARG A 84 -4.10 17.29 4.89
C ARG A 84 -3.50 16.80 3.57
N PRO A 85 -2.84 17.67 2.78
CA PRO A 85 -2.18 17.28 1.54
C PRO A 85 -0.89 16.48 1.82
N ALA A 86 -1.06 15.24 2.26
CA ALA A 86 0.03 14.29 2.49
C ALA A 86 -0.34 12.93 1.90
N LEU A 87 0.66 12.23 1.37
CA LEU A 87 0.45 10.88 0.81
C LEU A 87 0.17 9.85 1.91
N HIS A 88 0.63 10.06 3.14
CA HIS A 88 0.29 9.23 4.30
C HIS A 88 -0.22 10.14 5.43
#